data_AF-A0A3B8KR36-F1
#
_entry.id   AF-A0A3B8KR36-F1
#
_cell.length_a   1.000
_cell.length_b   1.000
_cell.length_c   1.000
_cell.angle_alpha   90.00
_cell.angle_beta   90.00
_cell.angle_gamma   90.00
#
_symmetry.space_group_name_H-M   'P 1'
#
loop_
_entity.id
_entity.type
_entity.pdbx_description
1 polymer ?
#
loop_
_entity_poly.entity_id
_entity_poly.type
_entity_poly.pdbx_seq_one_letter_code
_entity_poly.pdbx_strand_id
1 'polypeptide(L)' 'MNICMFTNTYLPHVGGVARSVSSFAEDLQKRGLNVMIVAPTFPTDEAHVEDHNVLRVPAVQNFNGS' A
#
# COMPACT_ATOMS: atom_id res chain seq x y z
N MET A 1 -7.87 16.30 -6.55
CA MET A 1 -7.28 15.38 -7.55
C MET A 1 -7.17 14.00 -6.91
N ASN A 2 -7.32 12.94 -7.69
CA ASN A 2 -7.24 11.56 -7.21
C ASN A 2 -5.90 10.95 -7.63
N ILE A 3 -5.20 10.31 -6.70
CA ILE A 3 -3.91 9.66 -6.90
C ILE A 3 -4.05 8.19 -6.51
N CYS A 4 -3.58 7.29 -7.37
CA CYS A 4 -3.54 5.86 -7.10
C CYS A 4 -2.08 5.39 -7.12
N MET A 5 -1.63 4.74 -6.06
CA MET A 5 -0.27 4.20 -5.93
C MET A 5 -0.32 2.68 -5.97
N PHE A 6 0.51 2.06 -6.79
CA PHE A 6 0.63 0.60 -6.87
C PHE A 6 1.97 0.17 -6.30
N THR A 7 1.96 -0.79 -5.39
CA THR A 7 3.17 -1.31 -4.77
C THR A 7 3.08 -2.82 -4.57
N ASN A 8 4.22 -3.50 -4.70
CA ASN A 8 4.35 -4.93 -4.42
C ASN A 8 4.56 -5.23 -2.92
N THR A 9 4.77 -4.19 -2.11
CA THR A 9 4.91 -4.31 -0.65
C THR A 9 4.35 -3.07 0.03
N TYR A 10 3.64 -3.25 1.13
CA TYR A 10 3.09 -2.15 1.90
C TYR A 10 2.96 -2.56 3.37
N LEU A 11 2.64 -1.61 4.25
CA LEU A 11 2.39 -1.87 5.67
C LEU A 11 1.40 -3.05 5.83
N PRO A 12 1.52 -3.90 6.87
CA PRO A 12 2.48 -3.87 7.96
C PRO A 12 3.89 -4.34 7.58
N HIS A 13 4.11 -4.83 6.35
CA HIS A 13 5.45 -5.23 5.91
C HIS A 13 6.35 -4.00 5.79
N VAL A 14 7.34 -3.92 6.67
CA VAL A 14 8.23 -2.75 6.75
C VAL A 14 9.45 -2.94 5.86
N GLY A 15 9.68 -1.97 4.98
CA GLY A 15 10.86 -1.85 4.13
C GLY A 15 11.01 -0.43 3.61
N GLY A 16 12.08 -0.14 2.87
CA GLY A 16 12.32 1.19 2.30
C GLY A 16 11.15 1.66 1.43
N VAL A 17 10.67 0.79 0.54
CA VAL A 17 9.53 1.07 -0.36
C VAL A 17 8.25 1.35 0.42
N ALA A 18 7.87 0.47 1.36
CA ALA A 18 6.65 0.63 2.14
C ALA A 18 6.64 1.94 2.94
N ARG A 19 7.79 2.33 3.53
CA ARG A 19 7.94 3.60 4.25
C ARG A 19 7.79 4.81 3.32
N SER A 20 8.43 4.79 2.14
CA SER A 20 8.32 5.88 1.17
C SER A 20 6.89 6.07 0.66
N VAL A 21 6.18 4.97 0.37
CA VAL A 21 4.77 5.03 -0.05
C VAL A 21 3.90 5.61 1.05
N SER A 22 4.04 5.13 2.31
CA SER A 22 3.25 5.62 3.46
C SER A 22 3.46 7.10 3.69
N SER A 23 4.72 7.55 3.84
CA SER A 23 5.00 8.96 4.15
C SER A 23 4.55 9.89 3.02
N PHE A 24 4.71 9.47 1.77
CA PHE A 24 4.30 10.28 0.63
C PHE A 24 2.77 10.35 0.49
N ALA A 25 2.07 9.24 0.71
CA ALA A 25 0.62 9.21 0.74
C ALA A 25 0.06 10.15 1.83
N GLU A 26 0.61 10.07 3.05
CA GLU A 26 0.24 10.95 4.16
C GLU A 26 0.44 12.44 3.81
N ASP A 27 1.58 12.81 3.23
CA ASP A 27 1.86 14.20 2.86
C ASP A 27 0.94 14.72 1.75
N LEU A 28 0.56 13.87 0.79
CA LEU A 28 -0.42 14.21 -0.23
C LEU A 28 -1.83 14.36 0.36
N GLN A 29 -2.22 13.48 1.29
CA GLN A 29 -3.50 13.58 2.01
C GLN A 29 -3.57 14.85 2.85
N LYS A 30 -2.50 15.22 3.56
CA LYS A 30 -2.41 16.51 4.30
C LYS A 30 -2.61 17.73 3.40
N ARG A 31 -2.34 17.61 2.10
CA ARG A 31 -2.60 18.66 1.09
C ARG A 31 -4.02 18.62 0.52
N GLY A 32 -4.92 17.79 1.07
CA GLY A 32 -6.31 17.66 0.63
C GLY A 32 -6.47 16.82 -0.64
N LEU A 33 -5.50 15.98 -0.99
CA LEU A 33 -5.57 15.08 -2.14
C LEU A 33 -6.15 13.73 -1.73
N ASN A 34 -6.96 13.12 -2.60
CA ASN A 34 -7.47 11.77 -2.39
C ASN A 34 -6.42 10.77 -2.87
N VAL A 35 -5.91 9.94 -1.98
CA VAL A 35 -4.91 8.91 -2.29
C VAL A 35 -5.52 7.54 -2.05
N MET A 36 -5.33 6.61 -2.98
CA MET A 36 -5.62 5.18 -2.84
C MET A 36 -4.33 4.40 -3.05
N ILE A 37 -4.09 3.39 -2.23
CA ILE A 37 -2.92 2.51 -2.30
C ILE A 37 -3.41 1.12 -2.66
N VAL A 38 -2.89 0.56 -3.75
CA VAL A 38 -3.15 -0.83 -4.16
C VAL A 38 -1.92 -1.65 -3.81
N ALA A 39 -2.11 -2.61 -2.91
CA ALA A 39 -1.04 -3.43 -2.37
C ALA A 39 -1.47 -4.90 -2.28
N PRO A 40 -0.54 -5.86 -2.26
CA PRO A 40 -0.90 -7.26 -2.14
C PRO A 40 -1.46 -7.61 -0.76
N THR A 41 -2.32 -8.62 -0.72
CA THR A 41 -2.71 -9.33 0.50
C THR A 41 -1.57 -10.26 0.93
N PHE A 42 -1.20 -10.21 2.20
CA PHE A 42 -0.29 -11.17 2.83
C PHE A 42 -0.97 -11.95 3.95
N PRO A 43 -0.50 -13.17 4.28
CA PRO A 43 -1.09 -14.01 5.34
C PRO A 43 -1.11 -13.33 6.72
N THR A 44 -0.18 -12.41 6.97
CA THR A 44 -0.09 -11.64 8.22
C THR A 44 -1.05 -10.45 8.28
N ASP A 45 -1.76 -10.14 7.19
CA ASP A 45 -2.65 -8.97 7.10
C ASP A 45 -4.02 -9.21 7.78
N GLU A 46 -4.31 -10.44 8.20
CA GLU A 46 -5.58 -10.83 8.86
C GLU A 46 -5.84 -10.06 10.17
N ALA A 47 -4.81 -9.45 10.76
CA ALA A 47 -4.88 -8.74 12.04
C ALA A 47 -4.96 -7.20 11.95
N HIS A 48 -4.82 -6.59 10.77
CA HIS A 48 -4.69 -5.13 10.65
C HIS A 48 -5.82 -4.46 9.85
N VAL A 49 -6.90 -4.22 10.59
CA VAL A 49 -7.69 -2.97 10.72
C VAL A 49 -7.63 -1.98 9.54
N GLU A 50 -8.77 -1.89 8.84
CA GLU A 50 -9.40 -0.69 8.23
C GLU A 50 -8.51 0.51 7.89
N ASP A 51 -7.57 0.35 6.95
CA ASP A 51 -7.01 1.51 6.26
C ASP A 51 -7.89 1.81 5.04
N HIS A 52 -8.84 2.74 5.19
CA HIS A 52 -9.90 3.00 4.20
C HIS A 52 -9.39 3.40 2.80
N ASN A 53 -8.13 3.78 2.69
CA ASN A 53 -7.46 4.16 1.45
C ASN A 53 -6.54 3.05 0.90
N VAL A 54 -6.55 1.84 1.47
CA VAL A 54 -5.73 0.71 1.00
C VAL A 54 -6.61 -0.40 0.44
N LEU A 55 -6.48 -0.64 -0.86
CA LEU A 55 -7.07 -1.79 -1.54
C LEU A 55 -6.08 -2.95 -1.56
N ARG A 56 -6.44 -4.05 -0.89
CA ARG A 56 -5.68 -5.31 -0.92
C ARG A 56 -6.11 -6.19 -2.08
N VAL A 57 -5.15 -6.69 -2.85
CA VAL A 57 -5.40 -7.60 -3.98
C VAL A 57 -4.48 -8.82 -3.91
N PRO A 58 -4.87 -9.99 -4.45
CA PRO A 58 -3.96 -11.12 -4.53
C PRO A 58 -2.70 -10.79 -5.33
N ALA A 59 -1.53 -11.10 -4.79
CA ALA A 59 -0.27 -10.92 -5.50
C ALA A 59 -0.10 -11.98 -6.59
N VAL A 60 0.48 -11.58 -7.74
CA VAL A 60 0.99 -12.52 -8.73
C VAL A 60 2.25 -13.18 -8.16
N GLN A 61 2.18 -14.48 -7.91
CA GLN A 61 3.30 -15.27 -7.37
C GLN A 61 4.27 -15.67 -8.48
N ASN A 62 5.54 -15.92 -8.14
CA ASN A 62 6.59 -16.34 -9.08
C ASN A 62 6.83 -15.32 -10.22
N PHE A 63 6.71 -14.03 -9.92
CA PHE A 63 6.91 -12.95 -10.89
C PHE A 63 8.36 -12.45 -10.85
N ASN A 64 9.05 -12.47 -11.99
CA ASN A 64 10.44 -12.00 -12.11
C ASN A 64 11.42 -12.61 -11.08
N GLY A 65 11.17 -13.86 -10.67
CA GLY A 65 12.02 -14.59 -9.72
C GLY A 65 11.69 -14.38 -8.24
N SER A 66 10.56 -13.72 -7.90
CA SER A 66 9.99 -13.67 -6.54
C SER A 66 8.74 -14.52 -6.40
#